data_AF-A0A8D5U2Q6-F1
#
_entry.id   AF-A0A8D5U2Q6-F1
#
_cell.length_a   1.000
_cell.length_b   1.000
_cell.length_c   1.000
_cell.angle_alpha   90.00
_cell.angle_beta   90.00
_cell.angle_gamma   90.00
#
_symmetry.space_group_name_H-M   'P 1'
#
loop_
_entity.id
_entity.type
_entity.pdbx_description
1 polymer ?
#
loop_
_entity_poly.entity_id
_entity_poly.type
_entity_poly.pdbx_seq_one_letter_code
_entity_poly.pdbx_strand_id
1 'polypeptide(L)' 'MKEIFDDFEIINLMRDPLEPGLFLKARKPFNFKLRDLTVIALYSMLTGRRIKSVPDKLPMSRKIFLLYQRFKTHTFFI' A
#
# COMPACT_ATOMS: atom_id res chain seq x y z
N MET A 1 -10.52 -4.08 -0.08
CA MET A 1 -9.47 -4.91 0.55
C MET A 1 -9.71 -6.38 0.21
N LYS A 2 -10.92 -6.91 0.41
CA LYS A 2 -11.32 -8.25 -0.06
C LYS A 2 -10.99 -8.49 -1.54
N GLU A 3 -11.42 -7.60 -2.44
CA GLU A 3 -11.16 -7.71 -3.90
C GLU A 3 -9.69 -7.86 -4.35
N ILE A 4 -8.73 -7.45 -3.51
CA ILE A 4 -7.30 -7.50 -3.86
C ILE A 4 -6.63 -8.74 -3.23
N PHE A 5 -7.17 -9.22 -2.11
CA PHE A 5 -6.53 -10.21 -1.23
C PHE A 5 -7.43 -11.43 -1.00
N ASP A 6 -8.43 -11.67 -1.85
CA ASP A 6 -9.29 -12.86 -1.80
C ASP A 6 -8.83 -13.97 -2.75
N ASP A 7 -7.66 -13.81 -3.36
CA ASP A 7 -7.16 -14.66 -4.44
C ASP A 7 -6.09 -15.69 -3.97
N PHE A 8 -6.09 -16.00 -2.68
CA PHE A 8 -5.21 -16.99 -2.07
C PHE A 8 -5.93 -17.85 -1.02
N GLU A 9 -5.40 -19.05 -0.81
CA GLU A 9 -5.80 -19.98 0.24
C GLU A 9 -4.82 -19.88 1.41
N ILE A 10 -5.35 -19.68 2.62
CA ILE A 10 -4.56 -19.71 3.84
C ILE A 10 -4.28 -21.17 4.22
N ILE A 11 -3.01 -21.55 4.29
CA ILE A 11 -2.57 -22.89 4.70
C ILE A 11 -2.36 -22.93 6.21
N ASN A 12 -1.72 -21.89 6.77
CA ASN A 12 -1.44 -21.80 8.20
C ASN A 12 -1.34 -20.34 8.66
N LEU A 13 -1.74 -20.10 9.90
CA LEU A 13 -1.57 -18.84 10.63
C LEU A 13 -0.92 -19.14 11.97
N MET A 14 0.21 -18.53 12.26
CA MET A 14 0.92 -18.68 13.53
C MET A 14 1.14 -17.31 14.16
N ARG A 15 1.04 -17.20 15.48
CA ARG A 15 1.47 -15.97 16.17
C ARG A 15 2.98 -15.83 16.02
N ASP A 16 3.42 -14.61 15.78
CA ASP A 16 4.84 -14.28 15.87
C ASP A 16 5.28 -14.42 17.34
N PRO A 17 6.30 -15.23 17.65
CA PRO A 17 6.76 -15.44 19.02
C PRO A 17 7.61 -14.28 19.56
N LEU A 18 8.10 -13.37 18.71
CA LEU A 18 9.02 -12.30 19.09
C LEU A 18 8.34 -10.93 19.13
N GLU A 19 7.46 -10.65 18.18
CA GLU A 19 6.82 -9.34 18.03
C GLU A 19 5.29 -9.46 17.96
N PRO A 20 4.54 -8.38 18.24
CA PRO A 20 3.10 -8.35 17.99
C PRO A 20 2.79 -8.60 16.50
N GLY A 21 2.34 -9.80 16.14
CA GLY A 21 2.10 -10.14 14.75
C GLY A 21 1.69 -11.60 14.49
N LEU A 22 1.55 -11.92 13.21
CA LEU A 22 1.18 -13.25 12.72
C LEU A 22 2.06 -13.60 11.51
N PHE A 23 2.56 -14.83 11.46
CA PHE A 23 3.07 -15.41 10.23
C PHE A 23 1.93 -16.05 9.43
N LEU A 24 1.86 -15.70 8.15
CA LEU A 24 0.91 -16.27 7.19
C LEU A 24 1.64 -17.18 6.20
N LYS A 25 1.25 -18.46 6.15
CA LYS A 25 1.57 -19.36 5.05
C LYS A 25 0.34 -19.47 4.16
N ALA A 26 0.44 -18.99 2.93
CA ALA A 26 -0.64 -19.03 1.95
C ALA A 26 -0.13 -19.52 0.59
N ARG A 27 -1.05 -19.95 -0.28
CA ARG A 27 -0.76 -20.27 -1.68
C ARG A 27 -1.84 -19.70 -2.59
N LYS A 28 -1.53 -19.57 -3.88
CA LYS A 28 -2.57 -19.36 -4.89
C LYS A 28 -3.44 -20.63 -5.02
N PRO A 29 -4.76 -20.50 -5.24
CA PRO A 29 -5.62 -21.64 -5.49
C PRO A 29 -5.20 -22.35 -6.77
N PHE A 30 -5.56 -23.64 -6.90
CA PHE A 30 -5.15 -24.46 -8.06
C PHE A 30 -5.54 -23.84 -9.41
N ASN A 31 -6.75 -23.28 -9.49
CA ASN A 31 -7.28 -22.61 -10.70
C ASN A 31 -7.11 -21.07 -10.64
N PHE A 32 -5.97 -20.60 -10.16
CA PHE A 32 -5.71 -19.15 -10.04
C PHE A 32 -5.90 -18.44 -11.37
N LYS A 33 -6.68 -17.36 -11.35
CA LYS A 33 -6.84 -16.42 -12.45
C LYS A 33 -6.52 -15.03 -11.92
N LEU A 34 -5.73 -14.27 -12.68
CA LEU A 34 -5.54 -12.86 -12.37
C LEU A 34 -6.90 -12.14 -12.43
N ARG A 35 -7.22 -11.43 -11.35
CA ARG A 35 -8.40 -10.55 -11.31
C ARG A 35 -8.06 -9.24 -12.01
N ASP A 36 -9.02 -8.72 -12.77
CA ASP A 36 -8.94 -7.35 -13.27
C ASP A 36 -9.13 -6.37 -12.09
N LEU A 37 -8.09 -5.58 -11.81
CA LEU A 37 -8.09 -4.58 -10.75
C LEU A 37 -8.21 -3.15 -11.29
N THR A 38 -8.45 -2.94 -12.59
CA THR A 38 -8.50 -1.61 -13.22
C THR A 38 -9.61 -0.72 -12.64
N VAL A 39 -10.67 -1.32 -12.07
CA VAL A 39 -11.73 -0.57 -11.39
C VAL A 39 -11.33 -0.03 -10.01
N ILE A 40 -10.26 -0.57 -9.41
CA ILE A 40 -9.82 -0.24 -8.04
C ILE A 40 -8.79 0.89 -8.07
N ALA A 41 -9.11 2.00 -7.40
CA ALA A 41 -8.14 3.06 -7.15
C ALA A 41 -7.27 2.72 -5.92
N LEU A 42 -5.95 2.78 -6.08
CA LEU A 42 -4.98 2.57 -5.00
C LEU A 42 -4.57 3.89 -4.37
N TYR A 43 -4.32 3.87 -3.07
CA TYR A 43 -3.75 5.05 -2.40
C TYR A 43 -2.31 5.26 -2.87
N SER A 44 -2.03 6.46 -3.36
CA SER A 44 -0.70 6.84 -3.84
C SER A 44 -0.02 7.72 -2.80
N MET A 45 1.08 7.23 -2.24
CA MET A 45 1.92 8.00 -1.31
C MET A 45 2.50 9.26 -1.99
N LEU A 46 2.77 9.15 -3.29
CA LEU A 46 3.22 10.26 -4.11
C LEU A 46 2.18 11.37 -4.10
N THR A 47 0.93 11.10 -4.48
CA THR A 47 -0.11 12.13 -4.61
C THR A 47 -0.85 12.45 -3.30
N GLY A 48 -0.75 11.58 -2.28
CA GLY A 48 -1.49 11.69 -1.03
C GLY A 48 -2.99 11.38 -1.15
N ARG A 49 -3.41 10.73 -2.25
CA ARG A 49 -4.81 10.39 -2.52
C ARG A 49 -4.94 9.08 -3.29
N ARG A 50 -6.17 8.57 -3.42
CA ARG A 50 -6.46 7.40 -4.27
C ARG A 50 -6.45 7.77 -5.75
N ILE A 51 -5.78 6.97 -6.56
CA ILE A 51 -5.65 7.16 -8.02
C ILE A 51 -5.77 5.81 -8.73
N LYS A 52 -6.25 5.81 -9.98
CA LYS A 52 -6.33 4.61 -10.84
C LYS A 52 -5.10 4.40 -11.73
N SER A 53 -4.36 5.47 -11.98
CA SER A 53 -3.13 5.45 -12.79
C SER A 53 -2.05 6.28 -12.12
N VAL A 54 -0.79 5.89 -12.33
CA VAL A 54 0.37 6.63 -11.84
C VAL A 54 0.56 7.88 -12.73
N PRO A 55 0.64 9.09 -12.17
CA PRO A 55 0.88 10.28 -12.97
C PRO A 55 2.35 10.35 -13.40
N ASP A 56 2.61 10.81 -14.63
CA ASP A 56 3.97 10.98 -15.15
C ASP A 56 4.79 12.00 -14.34
N LYS A 57 4.12 12.98 -13.74
CA LYS A 57 4.73 14.03 -12.92
C LYS A 57 3.98 14.22 -11.62
N LEU A 58 4.73 14.51 -10.56
CA LEU A 58 4.15 14.81 -9.26
C LEU A 58 3.36 16.13 -9.33
N PRO A 59 2.11 16.18 -8.83
CA PRO A 59 1.33 17.43 -8.79
C PRO A 59 2.06 18.53 -8.04
N MET A 60 2.00 19.77 -8.54
CA MET A 60 2.71 20.91 -7.92
C MET A 60 2.28 21.17 -6.48
N SER A 61 0.99 21.08 -6.19
CA SER A 61 0.45 21.18 -4.83
C SER A 61 1.12 20.19 -3.86
N ARG A 62 1.37 18.96 -4.35
CA ARG A 62 2.01 17.91 -3.57
C ARG A 62 3.51 18.12 -3.41
N LYS A 63 4.20 18.61 -4.46
CA LYS A 63 5.62 19.02 -4.34
C LYS A 63 5.80 20.09 -3.27
N ILE A 64 4.97 21.13 -3.29
CA ILE A 64 5.00 22.23 -2.31
C ILE A 64 4.73 21.68 -0.91
N PHE A 65 3.72 20.83 -0.76
CA PHE A 65 3.40 20.21 0.52
C PHE A 65 4.56 19.37 1.08
N LEU A 66 5.22 18.56 0.25
CA LEU A 66 6.36 17.74 0.68
C LEU A 66 7.57 18.60 1.05
N LEU A 67 7.83 19.69 0.32
CA LEU A 67 8.85 20.67 0.69
C LEU A 67 8.54 21.30 2.05
N TYR A 68 7.30 21.75 2.27
CA TYR A 68 6.86 22.27 3.56
C TYR A 68 7.04 21.25 4.70
N GLN A 69 6.64 20.00 4.50
CA GLN A 69 6.83 18.94 5.48
C GLN A 69 8.31 18.76 5.82
N ARG A 70 9.20 18.74 4.81
CA ARG A 70 10.64 18.64 5.00
C ARG A 70 11.19 19.78 5.84
N PHE A 71 10.79 21.02 5.57
CA PHE A 71 11.20 22.18 6.36
C PHE A 71 10.70 22.10 7.80
N LYS A 72 9.42 21.75 7.99
CA LYS A 72 8.84 21.58 9.33
C LYS A 72 9.59 20.53 10.15
N THR A 73 9.94 19.39 9.56
CA THR A 73 10.71 18.34 10.28
C THR A 73 12.14 18.75 10.64
N HIS A 74 12.76 19.69 9.91
CA HIS A 74 14.08 20.20 10.25
C HIS A 74 14.10 21.30 11.33
N THR A 75 12.97 21.97 11.58
CA THR A 75 12.88 23.00 12.64
C THR A 75 12.76 22.39 14.05
N PHE A 76 12.44 21.10 14.19
CA PHE A 76 12.25 20.42 15.48
C PHE A 76 13.50 19.64 15.98
N PHE A 77 14.66 19.82 15.34
CA PHE A 77 15.94 19.19 15.75
C PHE A 77 17.03 20.24 16.05
N ILE A 78 16.67 21.43 16.51
CA ILE A 78 17.59 22.45 17.04
C ILE A 78 17.11 22.85 18.43
#